data_AF-A0A2U1AEE5-F1
#
_entry.id   AF-A0A2U1AEE5-F1
#
_cell.length_a   1.000
_cell.length_b   1.000
_cell.length_c   1.000
_cell.angle_alpha   90.00
_cell.angle_beta   90.00
_cell.angle_gamma   90.00
#
_symmetry.space_group_name_H-M   'P 1'
#
loop_
_entity.id
_entity.type
_entity.pdbx_description
1 polymer ?
#
loop_
_entity_poly.entity_id
_entity_poly.type
_entity_poly.pdbx_seq_one_letter_code
_entity_poly.pdbx_strand_id
1 'polypeptide(L)'
;MTLFIIVILAAALIESMLRLSLVPRFWNWLVFLLAAPLPLFFRQRIGSASLAELNRFLSSAENLESWCALVVIQELLVLLIGSALLKEYVLGEKLKRWKFAALLPSVLLPVGILYAEVLLFNHFVFVEFRTLAILLAIGVVVVGGGGGELLRLIFRDRFDRVRAVMNFEWILLLLAIFLPVAASGRLAQDAPSSVVPFDFVVIGVLVLIVGIVMAIFTVIGKYKERKFYEHHHRNP
;
A
#
# COMPACT_ATOMS: atom_id res chain seq x y z
N MET A 1 -5.57 2.85 -17.25
CA MET A 1 -5.10 1.53 -16.79
C MET A 1 -3.69 1.59 -16.18
N THR A 2 -2.64 1.97 -16.92
CA THR A 2 -1.24 2.03 -16.40
C THR A 2 -1.08 2.92 -15.17
N LEU A 3 -1.63 4.14 -15.19
CA LEU A 3 -1.64 5.04 -14.02
C LEU A 3 -2.32 4.41 -12.80
N PHE A 4 -3.34 3.60 -13.02
CA PHE A 4 -4.10 2.98 -11.95
C PHE A 4 -3.33 1.82 -11.30
N ILE A 5 -2.67 0.98 -12.10
CA ILE A 5 -1.75 -0.06 -11.62
C ILE A 5 -0.66 0.59 -10.77
N ILE A 6 -0.07 1.70 -11.25
CA ILE A 6 0.92 2.46 -10.49
C ILE A 6 0.36 2.97 -9.15
N VAL A 7 -0.86 3.51 -9.13
CA VAL A 7 -1.51 3.99 -7.90
C VAL A 7 -1.73 2.86 -6.90
N ILE A 8 -2.20 1.69 -7.34
CA ILE A 8 -2.37 0.53 -6.44
C ILE A 8 -1.04 0.04 -5.90
N LEU A 9 -0.03 -0.09 -6.76
CA LEU A 9 1.29 -0.55 -6.34
C LEU A 9 1.95 0.46 -5.38
N ALA A 10 1.75 1.76 -5.62
CA ALA A 10 2.20 2.81 -4.71
C ALA A 10 1.43 2.76 -3.38
N ALA A 11 0.12 2.55 -3.40
CA ALA A 11 -0.68 2.41 -2.19
C ALA A 11 -0.24 1.18 -1.37
N ALA A 12 -0.05 0.03 -2.02
CA ALA A 12 0.46 -1.19 -1.40
C ALA A 12 1.87 -1.01 -0.81
N LEU A 13 2.72 -0.22 -1.48
CA LEU A 13 4.05 0.13 -0.97
C LEU A 13 3.95 1.00 0.29
N ILE A 14 3.15 2.07 0.26
CA ILE A 14 2.94 2.97 1.40
C ILE A 14 2.35 2.22 2.59
N GLU A 15 1.35 1.38 2.34
CA GLU A 15 0.75 0.50 3.34
C GLU A 15 1.79 -0.44 3.97
N SER A 16 2.62 -1.08 3.14
CA SER A 16 3.69 -1.96 3.63
C SER A 16 4.67 -1.19 4.52
N MET A 17 5.03 0.05 4.16
CA MET A 17 5.86 0.91 5.01
C MET A 17 5.15 1.29 6.32
N LEU A 18 3.86 1.61 6.28
CA LEU A 18 3.05 1.93 7.46
C LEU A 18 2.96 0.74 8.41
N ARG A 19 2.71 -0.47 7.91
CA ARG A 19 2.70 -1.71 8.71
C ARG A 19 4.05 -1.98 9.34
N LEU A 20 5.12 -1.91 8.54
CA LEU A 20 6.47 -2.12 9.04
C LEU A 20 6.94 -1.01 10.00
N SER A 21 6.28 0.15 10.01
CA SER A 21 6.52 1.20 11.02
C SER A 21 6.06 0.80 12.44
N LEU A 22 5.13 -0.15 12.57
CA LEU A 22 4.64 -0.69 13.83
C LEU A 22 5.55 -1.78 14.41
N VAL A 23 6.32 -2.44 13.56
CA VAL A 23 7.22 -3.56 13.89
C VAL A 23 8.58 -3.01 14.39
N PRO A 24 9.40 -3.76 15.16
CA PRO A 24 10.74 -3.29 15.51
C PRO A 24 11.60 -2.93 14.27
N ARG A 25 12.47 -1.92 14.40
CA ARG A 25 13.27 -1.36 13.28
C ARG A 25 14.00 -2.41 12.46
N PHE A 26 14.59 -3.40 13.14
CA PHE A 26 15.31 -4.49 12.50
C PHE A 26 14.48 -5.23 11.44
N TRP A 27 13.21 -5.52 11.73
CA TRP A 27 12.34 -6.24 10.81
C TRP A 27 11.93 -5.41 9.59
N ASN A 28 11.78 -4.09 9.75
CA ASN A 28 11.50 -3.19 8.63
C ASN A 28 12.59 -3.31 7.56
N TRP A 29 13.85 -3.15 7.97
CA TRP A 29 14.99 -3.28 7.06
C TRP A 29 15.14 -4.70 6.53
N LEU A 30 14.94 -5.72 7.38
CA LEU A 30 15.04 -7.12 6.96
C LEU A 30 14.07 -7.46 5.83
N VAL A 31 12.81 -7.03 5.94
CA VAL A 31 11.79 -7.32 4.93
C VAL A 31 12.13 -6.71 3.58
N PHE A 32 12.52 -5.43 3.53
CA PHE A 32 12.89 -4.80 2.27
C PHE A 32 14.22 -5.34 1.72
N LEU A 33 15.15 -5.75 2.59
CA LEU A 33 16.38 -6.42 2.18
C LEU A 33 16.11 -7.82 1.59
N LEU A 34 15.13 -8.55 2.11
CA LEU A 34 14.66 -9.81 1.53
C LEU A 34 13.89 -9.61 0.22
N ALA A 35 13.27 -8.45 0.01
CA ALA A 35 12.60 -8.09 -1.25
C ALA A 35 13.58 -7.59 -2.33
N ALA A 36 14.72 -7.01 -1.94
CA ALA A 36 15.77 -6.50 -2.83
C ALA A 36 16.29 -7.47 -3.91
N PRO A 37 16.43 -8.78 -3.67
CA PRO A 37 16.90 -9.69 -4.72
C PRO A 37 15.83 -10.04 -5.76
N LEU A 38 14.55 -9.69 -5.57
CA LEU A 38 13.47 -10.01 -6.52
C LEU A 38 13.74 -9.51 -7.95
N PRO A 39 14.11 -8.24 -8.19
CA PRO A 39 14.49 -7.77 -9.54
C PRO A 39 15.63 -8.59 -10.14
N LEU A 40 16.64 -8.92 -9.33
CA LEU A 40 17.85 -9.61 -9.81
C LEU A 40 17.55 -11.07 -10.22
N PHE A 41 16.72 -11.77 -9.46
CA PHE A 41 16.36 -13.17 -9.74
C PHE A 41 15.44 -13.29 -10.97
N PHE A 42 14.47 -12.39 -11.12
CA PHE A 42 13.48 -12.47 -12.20
C PHE A 42 13.90 -11.73 -13.48
N ARG A 43 15.07 -11.09 -13.46
CA ARG A 43 15.65 -10.34 -14.58
C ARG A 43 15.56 -11.06 -15.93
N GLN A 44 15.92 -12.34 -16.00
CA GLN A 44 15.91 -13.07 -17.26
C GLN A 44 14.50 -13.27 -17.84
N ARG A 45 13.50 -13.51 -16.99
CA ARG A 45 12.10 -13.68 -17.42
C ARG A 45 11.46 -12.34 -17.79
N ILE A 46 11.86 -11.28 -17.11
CA ILE A 46 11.31 -9.94 -17.30
C ILE A 46 11.93 -9.26 -18.52
N GLY A 47 13.22 -9.48 -18.80
CA GLY A 47 13.87 -8.95 -20.00
C GLY A 47 13.28 -9.46 -21.31
N SER A 48 12.59 -10.61 -21.28
CA SER A 48 11.81 -11.14 -22.42
C SER A 48 10.36 -10.67 -22.46
N ALA A 49 9.83 -10.09 -21.39
CA ALA A 49 8.44 -9.68 -21.29
C ALA A 49 8.28 -8.22 -21.77
N SER A 50 7.32 -7.99 -22.68
CA SER A 50 7.01 -6.62 -23.10
C SER A 50 6.12 -5.91 -22.07
N LEU A 51 6.27 -4.60 -21.90
CA LEU A 51 5.41 -3.79 -21.01
C LEU A 51 3.93 -3.87 -21.43
N ALA A 52 3.67 -4.05 -22.74
CA ALA A 52 2.34 -4.28 -23.26
C ALA A 52 1.74 -5.62 -22.80
N GLU A 53 2.54 -6.68 -22.74
CA GLU A 53 2.13 -8.00 -22.29
C GLU A 53 1.90 -8.05 -20.77
N LEU A 54 2.77 -7.40 -19.98
CA LEU A 54 2.56 -7.22 -18.55
C LEU A 54 1.32 -6.39 -18.22
N ASN A 55 1.10 -5.29 -18.95
CA ASN A 55 -0.13 -4.51 -18.80
C ASN A 55 -1.36 -5.35 -19.17
N ARG A 56 -1.32 -6.14 -20.26
CA ARG A 56 -2.42 -7.04 -20.63
C ARG A 56 -2.67 -8.13 -19.59
N PHE A 57 -1.62 -8.70 -19.01
CA PHE A 57 -1.71 -9.73 -17.98
C PHE A 57 -2.30 -9.19 -16.67
N LEU A 58 -1.90 -7.98 -16.27
CA LEU A 58 -2.43 -7.29 -15.09
C LEU A 58 -3.82 -6.70 -15.34
N SER A 59 -4.14 -6.31 -16.57
CA SER A 59 -5.42 -5.69 -16.91
C SER A 59 -6.48 -6.67 -17.40
N SER A 60 -6.18 -7.96 -17.56
CA SER A 60 -7.20 -8.94 -17.90
C SER A 60 -8.16 -9.06 -16.71
N ALA A 61 -9.46 -8.95 -16.98
CA ALA A 61 -10.48 -8.87 -15.92
C ALA A 61 -10.41 -10.05 -14.95
N GLU A 62 -10.17 -11.26 -15.45
CA GLU A 62 -10.05 -12.49 -14.67
C GLU A 62 -8.83 -12.50 -13.73
N ASN A 63 -7.66 -12.05 -14.22
CA ASN A 63 -6.47 -11.96 -13.38
C ASN A 63 -6.60 -10.83 -12.38
N LEU A 64 -7.13 -9.68 -12.80
CA LEU A 64 -7.32 -8.51 -11.94
C LEU A 64 -8.26 -8.83 -10.78
N GLU A 65 -9.36 -9.54 -11.04
CA GLU A 65 -10.27 -10.06 -10.02
C GLU A 65 -9.53 -10.98 -9.04
N SER A 66 -8.73 -11.91 -9.54
CA SER A 66 -7.94 -12.83 -8.70
C SER A 66 -6.91 -12.10 -7.82
N TRP A 67 -6.17 -11.15 -8.38
CA TRP A 67 -5.20 -10.33 -7.62
C TRP A 67 -5.90 -9.47 -6.57
N CYS A 68 -7.03 -8.85 -6.93
CA CYS A 68 -7.82 -8.05 -6.00
C CYS A 68 -8.43 -8.89 -4.89
N ALA A 69 -8.95 -10.09 -5.20
CA ALA A 69 -9.47 -11.00 -4.20
C ALA A 69 -8.38 -11.41 -3.20
N LEU A 70 -7.17 -11.67 -3.69
CA LEU A 70 -6.03 -12.01 -2.83
C LEU A 70 -5.64 -10.85 -1.91
N VAL A 71 -5.63 -9.62 -2.44
CA VAL A 71 -5.44 -8.40 -1.65
C VAL A 71 -6.53 -8.28 -0.58
N VAL A 72 -7.80 -8.39 -0.95
CA VAL A 72 -8.92 -8.30 0.00
C VAL A 72 -8.79 -9.35 1.10
N ILE A 73 -8.47 -10.60 0.76
CA ILE A 73 -8.28 -11.67 1.75
C ILE A 73 -7.14 -11.32 2.71
N GLN A 74 -6.00 -10.90 2.19
CA GLN A 74 -4.86 -10.49 3.02
C GLN A 74 -5.25 -9.33 3.93
N GLU A 75 -5.83 -8.27 3.38
CA GLU A 75 -6.20 -7.07 4.11
C GLU A 75 -7.21 -7.35 5.24
N LEU A 76 -8.19 -8.21 4.99
CA LEU A 76 -9.14 -8.67 6.01
C LEU A 76 -8.45 -9.47 7.13
N LEU A 77 -7.47 -10.32 6.80
CA LEU A 77 -6.69 -11.06 7.80
C LEU A 77 -5.85 -10.11 8.65
N VAL A 78 -5.24 -9.08 8.04
CA VAL A 78 -4.46 -8.09 8.78
C VAL A 78 -5.38 -7.25 9.66
N LEU A 79 -6.57 -6.84 9.21
CA LEU A 79 -7.54 -6.13 10.05
C LEU A 79 -8.01 -6.95 11.25
N LEU A 80 -8.29 -8.24 11.06
CA LEU A 80 -8.67 -9.14 12.14
C LEU A 80 -7.57 -9.19 13.21
N ILE A 81 -6.31 -9.34 12.81
CA ILE A 81 -5.18 -9.45 13.73
C ILE A 81 -4.78 -8.07 14.30
N GLY A 82 -4.92 -7.02 13.50
CA GLY A 82 -4.71 -5.61 13.86
C GLY A 82 -5.68 -5.17 14.96
N SER A 83 -6.94 -5.59 14.88
CA SER A 83 -7.93 -5.36 15.94
C SER A 83 -7.56 -6.07 17.25
N ALA A 84 -7.02 -7.30 17.17
CA ALA A 84 -6.54 -8.04 18.34
C ALA A 84 -5.29 -7.38 18.97
N LEU A 85 -4.41 -6.81 18.14
CA LEU A 85 -3.26 -6.02 18.57
C LEU A 85 -3.68 -4.70 19.24
N LEU A 86 -4.69 -4.02 18.69
CA LEU A 86 -5.24 -2.80 19.26
C LEU A 86 -5.90 -3.06 20.63
N LYS A 87 -6.60 -4.18 20.78
CA LYS A 87 -7.18 -4.61 22.06
C LYS A 87 -6.11 -4.78 23.14
N GLU A 88 -5.05 -5.52 22.85
CA GLU A 88 -3.95 -5.73 23.80
C GLU A 88 -3.21 -4.43 24.14
N TYR A 89 -3.11 -3.51 23.17
CA TYR A 89 -2.56 -2.17 23.39
C TYR A 89 -3.39 -1.37 24.39
N VAL A 90 -4.72 -1.31 24.20
CA VAL A 90 -5.64 -0.60 25.12
C VAL A 90 -5.60 -1.22 26.52
N LEU A 91 -5.41 -2.54 26.62
CA LEU A 91 -5.30 -3.27 27.88
C LEU A 91 -3.91 -3.16 28.53
N GLY A 92 -2.92 -2.54 27.88
CA GLY A 92 -1.57 -2.37 28.41
C GLY A 92 -0.75 -3.67 28.45
N GLU A 93 -1.16 -4.70 27.71
CA GLU A 93 -0.48 -5.99 27.70
C GLU A 93 0.81 -5.97 26.85
N LYS A 94 1.79 -6.80 27.20
CA LYS A 94 3.02 -6.95 26.40
C LYS A 94 2.71 -7.66 25.09
N LEU A 95 2.85 -6.95 23.96
CA LEU A 95 2.68 -7.53 22.63
C LEU A 95 3.68 -8.69 22.38
N LYS A 96 3.17 -9.88 22.06
CA LYS A 96 3.97 -11.05 21.71
C LYS A 96 4.60 -10.89 20.32
N ARG A 97 5.89 -11.25 20.18
CA ARG A 97 6.65 -11.06 18.93
C ARG A 97 6.06 -11.76 17.71
N TRP A 98 5.42 -12.92 17.90
CA TRP A 98 4.75 -13.67 16.84
C TRP A 98 3.60 -12.91 16.18
N LYS A 99 2.96 -11.97 16.89
CA LYS A 99 1.89 -11.15 16.31
C LYS A 99 2.40 -10.15 15.28
N PHE A 100 3.70 -9.82 15.31
CA PHE A 100 4.30 -9.01 14.25
C PHE A 100 4.45 -9.78 12.93
N ALA A 101 4.51 -11.11 12.97
CA ALA A 101 4.50 -11.92 11.76
C ALA A 101 3.15 -11.86 11.02
N ALA A 102 2.10 -11.33 11.64
CA ALA A 102 0.83 -11.08 10.99
C ALA A 102 0.76 -9.72 10.27
N LEU A 103 1.66 -8.78 10.57
CA LEU A 103 1.82 -7.54 9.79
C LEU A 103 2.68 -7.79 8.55
N LEU A 104 2.30 -8.81 7.76
CA LEU A 104 2.99 -9.10 6.52
C LEU A 104 2.84 -7.93 5.54
N PRO A 105 3.88 -7.63 4.74
CA PRO A 105 3.78 -6.64 3.68
C PRO A 105 2.70 -7.05 2.69
N SER A 106 2.14 -6.08 1.97
CA SER A 106 1.15 -6.36 0.92
C SER A 106 1.73 -7.38 -0.08
N VAL A 107 0.95 -8.40 -0.46
CA VAL A 107 1.34 -9.40 -1.48
C VAL A 107 1.53 -8.75 -2.85
N LEU A 108 1.03 -7.52 -3.03
CA LEU A 108 1.32 -6.71 -4.22
C LEU A 108 2.76 -6.19 -4.26
N LEU A 109 3.52 -6.22 -3.17
CA LEU A 109 4.86 -5.64 -3.13
C LEU A 109 5.84 -6.34 -4.10
N PRO A 110 5.94 -7.68 -4.15
CA PRO A 110 6.71 -8.37 -5.20
C PRO A 110 6.25 -8.02 -6.61
N VAL A 111 4.94 -8.02 -6.87
CA VAL A 111 4.37 -7.70 -8.18
C VAL A 111 4.74 -6.27 -8.58
N GLY A 112 4.67 -5.33 -7.63
CA GLY A 112 5.00 -3.93 -7.85
C GLY A 112 6.47 -3.69 -8.14
N ILE A 113 7.36 -4.42 -7.47
CA ILE A 113 8.79 -4.36 -7.74
C ILE A 113 9.09 -4.82 -9.18
N LEU A 114 8.56 -5.96 -9.59
CA LEU A 114 8.78 -6.48 -10.95
C LEU A 114 8.16 -5.57 -12.01
N TYR A 115 6.99 -5.00 -11.73
CA TYR A 115 6.35 -4.03 -12.62
C TYR A 115 7.18 -2.74 -12.76
N ALA A 116 7.74 -2.24 -11.65
CA ALA A 116 8.59 -1.06 -11.65
C ALA A 116 9.89 -1.30 -12.45
N GLU A 117 10.46 -2.51 -12.42
CA GLU A 117 11.63 -2.87 -13.22
C GLU A 117 11.37 -2.71 -14.72
N VAL A 118 10.22 -3.22 -15.18
CA VAL A 118 9.83 -3.14 -16.60
C VAL A 118 9.57 -1.70 -17.00
N LEU A 119 8.89 -0.93 -16.12
CA LEU A 119 8.61 0.48 -16.36
C LEU A 119 9.90 1.29 -16.47
N LEU A 120 10.84 1.10 -15.54
CA LEU A 120 12.14 1.77 -15.56
C LEU A 120 12.94 1.41 -16.82
N PHE A 121 12.90 0.15 -17.26
CA PHE A 121 13.57 -0.25 -18.50
C PHE A 121 12.98 0.41 -19.74
N ASN A 122 11.65 0.50 -19.82
CA ASN A 122 11.00 1.16 -20.95
C ASN A 122 11.20 2.68 -20.94
N HIS A 123 11.38 3.29 -19.76
CA HIS A 123 11.66 4.72 -19.64
C HIS A 123 13.14 5.05 -19.91
N PHE A 124 14.06 4.24 -19.39
CA PHE A 124 15.51 4.42 -19.52
C PHE A 124 16.11 3.46 -20.54
N VAL A 125 15.75 3.68 -21.82
CA VAL A 125 16.16 2.82 -22.95
C VAL A 125 17.68 2.74 -23.15
N PHE A 126 18.43 3.73 -22.64
CA PHE A 126 19.88 3.81 -22.78
C PHE A 126 20.69 3.14 -21.65
N VAL A 127 20.01 2.61 -20.63
CA VAL A 127 20.67 2.01 -19.47
C VAL A 127 20.54 0.49 -19.56
N GLU A 128 21.65 -0.21 -19.31
CA GLU A 128 21.61 -1.67 -19.24
C GLU A 128 20.58 -2.16 -18.22
N PHE A 129 19.82 -3.18 -18.61
CA PHE A 129 18.83 -3.81 -17.74
C PHE A 129 19.43 -4.31 -16.41
N ARG A 130 20.73 -4.64 -16.39
CA ARG A 130 21.46 -5.06 -15.18
C ARG A 130 21.56 -3.93 -14.17
N THR A 131 21.97 -2.77 -14.67
CA THR A 131 22.19 -1.57 -13.88
C THR A 131 20.87 -1.09 -13.31
N LEU A 132 19.79 -1.12 -14.11
CA LEU A 132 18.45 -0.80 -13.63
C LEU A 132 17.95 -1.76 -12.55
N ALA A 133 18.15 -3.07 -12.71
CA ALA A 133 17.77 -4.05 -11.69
C ALA A 133 18.53 -3.84 -10.37
N ILE A 134 19.82 -3.51 -10.43
CA ILE A 134 20.64 -3.19 -9.25
C ILE A 134 20.15 -1.88 -8.59
N LEU A 135 19.91 -0.84 -9.39
CA LEU A 135 19.39 0.43 -8.89
C LEU A 135 18.03 0.27 -8.23
N LEU A 136 17.14 -0.54 -8.82
CA LEU A 136 15.84 -0.85 -8.25
C LEU A 136 15.97 -1.65 -6.96
N ALA A 137 16.85 -2.66 -6.90
CA ALA A 137 17.11 -3.43 -5.68
C ALA A 137 17.56 -2.53 -4.52
N ILE A 138 18.49 -1.61 -4.79
CA ILE A 138 18.94 -0.60 -3.82
C ILE A 138 17.77 0.34 -3.47
N GLY A 139 17.03 0.80 -4.48
CA GLY A 139 15.87 1.67 -4.32
C GLY A 139 14.79 1.06 -3.42
N VAL A 140 14.48 -0.23 -3.56
CA VAL A 140 13.50 -0.94 -2.72
C VAL A 140 13.92 -0.89 -1.25
N VAL A 141 15.20 -1.11 -0.95
CA VAL A 141 15.71 -1.07 0.44
C VAL A 141 15.69 0.36 0.99
N VAL A 142 16.20 1.32 0.21
CA VAL A 142 16.32 2.71 0.66
C VAL A 142 14.95 3.38 0.79
N VAL A 143 14.10 3.26 -0.23
CA VAL A 143 12.76 3.85 -0.24
C VAL A 143 11.87 3.11 0.74
N GLY A 144 11.84 1.78 0.71
CA GLY A 144 11.04 0.96 1.62
C GLY A 144 11.44 1.13 3.08
N GLY A 145 12.69 0.80 3.39
CA GLY A 145 13.22 0.87 4.76
C GLY A 145 13.24 2.31 5.28
N GLY A 146 13.74 3.25 4.48
CA GLY A 146 13.78 4.67 4.81
C GLY A 146 12.39 5.30 4.93
N GLY A 147 11.46 4.93 4.05
CA GLY A 147 10.05 5.34 4.12
C GLY A 147 9.37 4.85 5.41
N GLY A 148 9.64 3.61 5.81
CA GLY A 148 9.18 3.08 7.10
C GLY A 148 9.73 3.85 8.30
N GLU A 149 11.00 4.29 8.28
CA GLU A 149 11.56 5.16 9.34
C GLU A 149 10.99 6.58 9.28
N LEU A 150 10.81 7.15 8.09
CA LEU A 150 10.23 8.47 7.89
C LEU A 150 8.78 8.51 8.41
N LEU A 151 8.00 7.46 8.20
CA LEU A 151 6.65 7.33 8.77
C LEU A 151 6.67 7.20 10.30
N ARG A 152 7.70 6.60 10.91
CA ARG A 152 7.88 6.62 12.38
C ARG A 152 8.20 8.02 12.91
N LEU A 153 8.86 8.85 12.10
CA LEU A 153 9.13 10.24 12.45
C LEU A 153 7.88 11.11 12.33
N ILE A 154 7.09 10.91 11.25
CA ILE A 154 5.81 11.61 11.04
C ILE A 154 4.78 11.22 12.11
N PHE A 155 4.62 9.92 12.35
CA PHE A 155 3.69 9.37 13.34
C PHE A 155 4.48 8.85 14.55
N ARG A 156 4.90 9.78 15.40
CA ARG A 156 5.76 9.49 16.56
C ARG A 156 5.07 8.54 17.55
N ASP A 157 3.80 8.79 17.83
CA ASP A 157 2.99 7.96 18.70
C ASP A 157 2.59 6.65 18.03
N ARG A 158 2.62 5.55 18.79
CA ARG A 158 2.19 4.24 18.28
C ARG A 158 0.70 4.24 17.94
N PHE A 159 -0.11 4.95 18.71
CA PHE A 159 -1.55 5.03 18.49
C PHE A 159 -1.88 5.71 17.16
N ASP A 160 -1.22 6.82 16.86
CA ASP A 160 -1.33 7.51 15.56
C ASP A 160 -0.89 6.61 14.40
N ARG A 161 0.16 5.80 14.58
CA ARG A 161 0.58 4.81 13.56
C ARG A 161 -0.46 3.72 13.35
N VAL A 162 -1.03 3.16 14.41
CA VAL A 162 -2.06 2.12 14.28
C VAL A 162 -3.30 2.69 13.59
N ARG A 163 -3.71 3.91 13.97
CA ARG A 163 -4.81 4.62 13.30
C ARG A 163 -4.49 4.84 11.81
N ALA A 164 -3.29 5.29 11.48
CA ALA A 164 -2.86 5.50 10.10
C ALA A 164 -2.85 4.19 9.29
N VAL A 165 -2.37 3.09 9.87
CA VAL A 165 -2.41 1.76 9.25
C VAL A 165 -3.85 1.34 8.96
N MET A 166 -4.74 1.34 9.97
CA MET A 166 -6.14 0.94 9.77
C MET A 166 -6.84 1.80 8.71
N ASN A 167 -6.60 3.11 8.74
CA ASN A 167 -7.13 4.05 7.76
C ASN A 167 -6.67 3.69 6.34
N PHE A 168 -5.38 3.41 6.15
CA PHE A 168 -4.83 3.08 4.84
C PHE A 168 -5.28 1.70 4.35
N GLU A 169 -5.44 0.73 5.25
CA GLU A 169 -6.00 -0.60 4.96
C GLU A 169 -7.43 -0.48 4.42
N TRP A 170 -8.26 0.39 5.00
CA TRP A 170 -9.60 0.66 4.46
C TRP A 170 -9.57 1.27 3.07
N ILE A 171 -8.67 2.22 2.79
CA ILE A 171 -8.49 2.75 1.43
C ILE A 171 -8.13 1.62 0.47
N LEU A 172 -7.17 0.78 0.86
CA LEU A 172 -6.66 -0.27 -0.02
C LEU A 172 -7.71 -1.36 -0.27
N LEU A 173 -8.50 -1.73 0.74
CA LEU A 173 -9.66 -2.61 0.60
C LEU A 173 -10.70 -2.04 -0.36
N LEU A 174 -11.08 -0.77 -0.17
CA LEU A 174 -12.05 -0.14 -1.07
C LEU A 174 -11.51 -0.12 -2.50
N LEU A 175 -10.23 0.24 -2.67
CA LEU A 175 -9.59 0.27 -3.96
C LEU A 175 -9.55 -1.12 -4.61
N ALA A 176 -9.22 -2.16 -3.85
CA ALA A 176 -9.18 -3.55 -4.33
C ALA A 176 -10.57 -4.10 -4.68
N ILE A 177 -11.62 -3.74 -3.94
CA ILE A 177 -13.00 -4.18 -4.23
C ILE A 177 -13.56 -3.47 -5.46
N PHE A 178 -13.39 -2.15 -5.55
CA PHE A 178 -13.97 -1.36 -6.64
C PHE A 178 -13.19 -1.46 -7.95
N LEU A 179 -11.90 -1.79 -7.90
CA LEU A 179 -11.07 -1.94 -9.09
C LEU A 179 -11.62 -2.94 -10.12
N PRO A 180 -11.86 -4.23 -9.80
CA PRO A 180 -12.32 -5.20 -10.79
C PRO A 180 -13.70 -4.82 -11.33
N VAL A 181 -14.54 -4.17 -10.52
CA VAL A 181 -15.86 -3.68 -10.93
C VAL A 181 -15.74 -2.54 -11.96
N ALA A 182 -14.83 -1.59 -11.75
CA ALA A 182 -14.57 -0.53 -12.72
C ALA A 182 -13.86 -1.02 -13.98
N ALA A 183 -12.89 -1.94 -13.84
CA ALA A 183 -12.16 -2.50 -14.98
C ALA A 183 -13.04 -3.37 -15.89
N SER A 184 -14.07 -4.02 -15.32
CA SER A 184 -15.06 -4.78 -16.09
C SER A 184 -16.14 -3.90 -16.74
N GLY A 185 -16.08 -2.56 -16.59
CA GLY A 185 -17.06 -1.62 -17.14
C GLY A 185 -18.48 -1.80 -16.59
N ARG A 186 -18.64 -2.57 -15.49
CA ARG A 186 -19.95 -2.88 -14.90
C ARG A 186 -20.61 -1.67 -14.23
N LEU A 187 -19.86 -0.61 -13.97
CA LEU A 187 -20.38 0.65 -13.41
C LEU A 187 -21.12 1.51 -14.44
N ALA A 188 -20.83 1.32 -15.73
CA ALA A 188 -21.26 2.21 -16.80
C ALA A 188 -21.86 1.44 -17.98
N GLN A 189 -22.66 0.39 -17.73
CA GLN A 189 -23.29 -0.42 -18.79
C GLN A 189 -24.19 0.38 -19.74
N ASP A 190 -24.62 1.59 -19.36
CA ASP A 190 -25.42 2.50 -20.19
C ASP A 190 -24.64 3.73 -20.72
N ALA A 191 -23.32 3.82 -20.51
CA ALA A 191 -22.53 4.95 -21.00
C ALA A 191 -21.98 4.68 -22.40
N PRO A 192 -22.11 5.62 -23.35
CA PRO A 192 -21.57 5.45 -24.70
C PRO A 192 -20.07 5.15 -24.66
N SER A 193 -19.66 4.20 -25.51
CA SER A 193 -18.38 3.49 -25.57
C SER A 193 -17.10 4.35 -25.73
N SER A 194 -17.22 5.68 -25.63
CA SER A 194 -16.13 6.64 -25.67
C SER A 194 -15.67 7.13 -24.29
N VAL A 195 -16.39 6.83 -23.20
CA VAL A 195 -16.12 7.47 -21.89
C VAL A 195 -15.53 6.52 -20.84
N VAL A 196 -14.45 5.85 -21.20
CA VAL A 196 -13.51 5.23 -20.25
C VAL A 196 -13.04 6.20 -19.13
N PRO A 197 -12.96 7.55 -19.28
CA PRO A 197 -12.61 8.47 -18.19
C PRO A 197 -13.61 8.51 -17.02
N PHE A 198 -14.87 8.15 -17.21
CA PHE A 198 -15.90 8.36 -16.18
C PHE A 198 -15.72 7.45 -14.97
N ASP A 199 -15.48 6.15 -15.19
CA ASP A 199 -15.24 5.19 -14.11
C ASP A 199 -13.98 5.53 -13.29
N PHE A 200 -12.95 6.11 -13.94
CA PHE A 200 -11.74 6.59 -13.24
C PHE A 200 -11.99 7.86 -12.42
N VAL A 201 -12.84 8.77 -12.91
CA VAL A 201 -13.26 9.95 -12.14
C VAL A 201 -14.05 9.51 -10.93
N VAL A 202 -14.96 8.54 -11.06
CA VAL A 202 -15.76 8.02 -9.95
C VAL A 202 -14.87 7.39 -8.88
N ILE A 203 -13.92 6.53 -9.24
CA ILE A 203 -12.98 5.95 -8.26
C ILE A 203 -12.09 7.03 -7.64
N GLY A 204 -11.55 7.95 -8.45
CA GLY A 204 -10.72 9.05 -7.96
C GLY A 204 -11.45 9.94 -6.96
N VAL A 205 -12.73 10.25 -7.23
CA VAL A 205 -13.62 11.00 -6.34
C VAL A 205 -13.89 10.19 -5.07
N LEU A 206 -14.12 8.89 -5.15
CA LEU A 206 -14.33 8.02 -3.99
C LEU A 206 -13.10 8.00 -3.07
N VAL A 207 -11.90 7.81 -3.63
CA VAL A 207 -10.63 7.85 -2.89
C VAL A 207 -10.42 9.22 -2.27
N LEU A 208 -10.72 10.31 -3.00
CA LEU A 208 -10.63 11.67 -2.49
C LEU A 208 -11.59 11.90 -1.31
N ILE A 209 -12.86 11.48 -1.43
CA ILE A 209 -13.87 11.61 -0.37
C ILE A 209 -13.43 10.84 0.87
N VAL A 210 -12.98 9.59 0.72
CA VAL A 210 -12.48 8.78 1.84
C VAL A 210 -11.25 9.45 2.47
N GLY A 211 -10.30 9.92 1.65
CA GLY A 211 -9.12 10.64 2.12
C GLY A 211 -9.46 11.92 2.90
N ILE A 212 -10.42 12.71 2.41
CA ILE A 212 -10.92 13.92 3.08
C ILE A 212 -11.59 13.55 4.40
N VAL A 213 -12.47 12.56 4.41
CA VAL A 213 -13.16 12.09 5.63
C VAL A 213 -12.13 11.65 6.67
N MET A 214 -11.10 10.89 6.27
CA MET A 214 -10.05 10.47 7.19
C MET A 214 -9.16 11.61 7.68
N ALA A 215 -8.83 12.57 6.81
CA ALA A 215 -8.11 13.78 7.21
C ALA A 215 -8.91 14.59 8.25
N ILE A 216 -10.22 14.75 8.03
CA ILE A 216 -11.13 15.41 8.95
C ILE A 216 -11.16 14.67 10.29
N PHE A 217 -11.35 13.35 10.31
CA PHE A 217 -11.32 12.57 11.55
C PHE A 217 -9.99 12.66 12.29
N THR A 218 -8.88 12.72 11.56
CA THR A 218 -7.54 12.86 12.15
C THR A 218 -7.35 14.25 12.77
N VAL A 219 -7.79 15.31 12.10
CA VAL A 219 -7.72 16.69 12.60
C VAL A 219 -8.65 16.89 13.80
N ILE A 220 -9.89 16.40 13.72
CA ILE A 220 -10.84 16.45 14.84
C ILE A 220 -10.32 15.66 16.04
N GLY A 221 -9.71 14.50 15.81
CA GLY A 221 -9.07 13.70 16.85
C GLY A 221 -7.96 14.48 17.57
N LYS A 222 -7.02 15.06 16.80
CA LYS A 222 -5.93 15.88 17.36
C LYS A 222 -6.44 17.13 18.06
N TYR A 223 -7.51 17.75 17.55
CA TYR A 223 -8.13 18.91 18.19
C TYR A 223 -8.81 18.54 19.52
N LYS A 224 -9.53 17.41 19.57
CA LYS A 224 -10.12 16.89 20.81
C LYS A 224 -9.06 16.53 21.85
N GLU A 225 -7.97 15.87 21.44
CA GLU A 225 -6.85 15.55 22.33
C GLU A 225 -6.23 16.82 22.93
N ARG A 226 -5.89 17.81 22.09
CA ARG A 226 -5.37 19.11 22.58
C ARG A 226 -6.32 19.79 23.56
N LYS A 227 -7.62 19.85 23.24
CA LYS A 227 -8.63 20.47 24.10
C LYS A 227 -8.80 19.71 25.44
N PHE A 228 -8.66 18.38 25.42
CA PHE A 228 -8.71 17.56 26.64
C PHE A 228 -7.50 17.83 27.55
N TYR A 229 -6.29 17.88 26.98
CA TYR A 229 -5.07 18.25 27.72
C TYR A 229 -5.15 19.67 28.30
N GLU A 230 -5.68 20.63 27.54
CA GLU A 230 -5.88 22.01 28.01
C GLU A 230 -6.92 22.13 29.13
N HIS A 231 -7.97 21.30 29.17
CA HIS A 231 -8.96 21.32 30.24
C HIS A 231 -8.52 20.57 31.51
N HIS A 232 -7.73 19.50 31.39
CA HIS A 232 -7.30 18.70 32.56
C HIS A 232 -6.00 19.19 33.22
N HIS A 233 -5.18 20.00 32.54
CA HIS A 233 -4.00 20.64 33.13
C HIS A 233 -4.19 22.12 33.49
N ARG A 234 -5.41 22.65 33.40
CA ARG A 234 -5.76 24.01 33.84
C ARG A 234 -6.28 24.13 35.27
N ASN A 235 -6.33 23.04 36.02
CA ASN A 235 -6.62 23.09 37.45
C ASN A 235 -5.31 22.93 38.24
N PRO A 236 -4.66 24.02 38.67
CA PRO A 236 -3.83 24.00 39.88
C PRO A 236 -4.67 23.75 41.13
#